data_AF-A0A6V8PP14-F1
#
_entry.id   AF-A0A6V8PP14-F1
#
_cell.length_a   1.000
_cell.length_b   1.000
_cell.length_c   1.000
_cell.angle_alpha   90.00
_cell.angle_beta   90.00
_cell.angle_gamma   90.00
#
_symmetry.space_group_name_H-M   'P 1'
#
loop_
_entity.id
_entity.type
_entity.pdbx_description
1 polymer ?
#
loop_
_entity_poly.entity_id
_entity_poly.type
_entity_poly.pdbx_seq_one_letter_code
_entity_poly.pdbx_strand_id
1 'polypeptide(L)'
;VDWVSGAALMVRGEAIEKTGLLDEGFFMYSEEVDWCYRIKRAGYEVVYFPQAEIIHYDARSSEDEARRLEMVLSGRYRFFARHYPSWQGLFLRLLILGGVW
;
A
#
# COMPACT_ATOMS: atom_id res chain seq x y z
N VAL A 1 12.09 -7.10 3.10
CA VAL A 1 11.23 -6.87 1.91
C VAL A 1 10.84 -5.39 1.85
N ASP A 2 10.11 -4.94 0.83
CA ASP A 2 9.67 -3.53 0.74
C ASP A 2 8.37 -3.26 1.49
N TRP A 3 7.46 -4.22 1.44
CA TRP A 3 6.19 -4.21 2.14
C TRP A 3 5.75 -5.66 2.40
N VAL A 4 4.76 -5.82 3.28
CA VAL A 4 4.08 -7.09 3.56
C VAL A 4 2.57 -6.85 3.50
N SER A 5 1.78 -7.89 3.25
CA SER A 5 0.32 -7.77 3.14
C SER A 5 -0.31 -7.22 4.43
N GLY A 6 -1.27 -6.30 4.27
CA GLY A 6 -2.09 -5.79 5.37
C GLY A 6 -2.98 -6.85 6.04
N ALA A 7 -3.16 -8.02 5.41
CA ALA A 7 -3.94 -9.14 5.98
C ALA A 7 -3.38 -9.66 7.31
N ALA A 8 -2.06 -9.55 7.51
CA ALA A 8 -1.40 -9.97 8.73
C ALA A 8 -0.11 -9.19 8.94
N LEU A 9 -0.17 -8.17 9.79
CA LEU A 9 0.93 -7.24 10.01
C LEU A 9 1.06 -6.93 11.50
N MET A 10 2.30 -6.99 12.00
CA MET A 10 2.63 -6.57 13.36
C MET A 10 3.66 -5.45 13.31
N VAL A 11 3.43 -4.38 14.06
CA VAL A 11 4.31 -3.19 14.09
C VAL A 11 4.71 -2.89 15.52
N ARG A 12 5.97 -2.50 15.71
CA ARG A 12 6.46 -1.99 17.01
C ARG A 12 5.75 -0.68 17.35
N GLY A 13 5.32 -0.51 18.61
CA GLY A 13 4.69 0.73 19.07
C GLY A 13 5.51 1.98 18.76
N GLU A 14 6.83 1.94 19.00
CA GLU A 14 7.75 3.05 18.68
C GLU A 14 7.79 3.40 17.17
N ALA A 15 7.57 2.43 16.29
CA ALA A 15 7.48 2.69 14.86
C ALA A 15 6.15 3.36 14.51
N ILE A 16 5.06 3.00 15.19
CA ILE A 16 3.75 3.67 15.07
C ILE A 16 3.85 5.11 15.55
N GLU A 17 4.44 5.35 16.72
CA GLU A 17 4.63 6.70 17.27
C GLU A 17 5.43 7.60 16.31
N LYS A 18 6.47 7.05 15.67
CA LYS A 18 7.32 7.81 14.75
C LYS A 18 6.70 8.04 13.37
N THR A 19 5.89 7.10 12.88
CA THR A 19 5.40 7.12 11.49
C THR A 19 3.92 7.45 11.36
N GLY A 20 3.15 7.36 12.45
CA GLY A 20 1.70 7.41 12.46
C GLY A 20 1.06 6.07 12.07
N LEU A 21 -0.26 6.04 12.02
CA LEU A 21 -1.05 4.88 11.61
C LEU A 21 -1.08 4.74 10.06
N LEU A 22 -1.88 3.80 9.57
CA LEU A 22 -2.33 3.77 8.18
C LEU A 22 -3.01 5.12 7.82
N ASP A 23 -2.80 5.59 6.60
CA ASP A 23 -3.45 6.82 6.12
C ASP A 23 -4.87 6.51 5.63
N GLU A 24 -5.88 7.03 6.33
CA GLU A 24 -7.31 6.83 6.03
C GLU A 24 -7.74 7.40 4.67
N GLY A 25 -6.90 8.21 4.02
CA GLY A 25 -7.18 8.63 2.65
C GLY A 25 -6.89 7.55 1.60
N PHE A 26 -6.32 6.41 2.00
CA PHE A 26 -6.43 5.16 1.27
C PHE A 26 -7.64 4.39 1.82
N PHE A 27 -8.57 4.00 0.96
CA PHE A 27 -9.71 3.18 1.37
C PHE A 27 -9.33 1.69 1.44
N MET A 28 -8.77 1.16 0.35
CA MET A 28 -8.33 -0.22 0.23
C MET A 28 -7.28 -0.32 -0.88
N TYR A 29 -6.28 -1.18 -0.69
CA TYR A 29 -5.08 -1.35 -1.50
C TYR A 29 -4.09 -0.17 -1.43
N SER A 30 -2.83 -0.50 -1.13
CA SER A 30 -1.66 0.41 -1.06
C SER A 30 -1.52 1.21 0.23
N GLU A 31 -2.46 1.12 1.17
CA GLU A 31 -2.35 1.69 2.51
C GLU A 31 -1.18 1.07 3.28
N GLU A 32 -1.01 -0.25 3.20
CA GLU A 32 0.08 -0.98 3.84
C GLU A 32 1.41 -0.75 3.13
N VAL A 33 1.37 -0.51 1.82
CA VAL A 33 2.56 -0.17 1.02
C VAL A 33 3.07 1.21 1.42
N ASP A 34 2.18 2.21 1.52
CA ASP A 34 2.51 3.54 2.06
C ASP A 34 3.09 3.46 3.47
N TRP A 35 2.49 2.65 4.34
CA TRP A 35 2.92 2.55 5.72
C TRP A 35 4.27 1.86 5.88
N CYS A 36 4.48 0.74 5.19
CA CYS A 36 5.78 0.07 5.12
C CYS A 36 6.86 1.01 4.57
N TYR A 37 6.54 1.79 3.53
CA TYR A 37 7.45 2.78 2.98
C TYR A 37 7.83 3.86 4.00
N ARG A 38 6.86 4.42 4.73
CA ARG A 38 7.12 5.38 5.82
C ARG A 38 7.95 4.77 6.94
N ILE A 39 7.63 3.55 7.37
CA ILE A 39 8.35 2.80 8.41
C ILE A 39 9.82 2.59 8.00
N LYS A 40 10.07 2.16 6.76
CA LYS A 40 11.44 2.03 6.23
C LYS A 40 12.19 3.36 6.21
N ARG A 41 11.54 4.43 5.74
CA ARG A 41 12.14 5.78 5.74
C ARG A 41 12.42 6.32 7.15
N ALA A 42 11.72 5.83 8.16
CA ALA A 42 11.98 6.15 9.56
C ALA A 42 13.14 5.34 10.18
N GLY A 43 13.80 4.46 9.42
CA GLY A 43 14.97 3.69 9.83
C GLY A 43 14.66 2.29 10.38
N TYR A 44 13.42 1.82 10.27
CA TYR A 44 13.03 0.47 10.66
C TYR A 44 13.09 -0.50 9.48
N GLU A 45 13.17 -1.80 9.78
CA GLU A 45 13.12 -2.85 8.78
C GLU A 45 11.70 -3.39 8.60
N VAL A 46 11.38 -3.80 7.36
CA VAL A 46 10.18 -4.57 7.04
C VAL A 46 10.61 -6.00 6.70
N VAL A 47 10.17 -6.94 7.53
CA VAL A 47 10.59 -8.34 7.48
C VAL A 47 9.39 -9.22 7.15
N TYR A 48 9.59 -10.17 6.24
CA TYR A 48 8.67 -11.28 6.03
C TYR A 48 9.08 -12.43 6.95
N PHE A 49 8.15 -12.93 7.75
CA PHE A 49 8.42 -13.98 8.74
C PHE A 49 7.69 -15.27 8.33
N PRO A 50 8.35 -16.19 7.59
CA PRO A 50 7.69 -17.35 7.00
C PRO A 50 7.18 -18.38 8.02
N GLN A 51 7.63 -18.33 9.27
CA GLN A 51 7.19 -19.25 10.32
C GLN A 51 5.80 -18.88 10.89
N ALA A 52 5.27 -17.68 10.60
CA ALA A 52 3.91 -17.31 10.92
C ALA A 52 3.01 -17.56 9.71
N GLU A 53 2.07 -18.50 9.85
CA GLU A 53 1.14 -18.89 8.79
C GLU A 53 -0.28 -18.45 9.12
N ILE A 54 -0.93 -17.76 8.16
CA ILE A 54 -2.29 -17.25 8.30
C ILE A 54 -3.04 -17.50 6.98
N ILE A 55 -4.31 -17.88 7.09
CA ILE A 55 -5.21 -18.05 5.93
C ILE A 55 -5.94 -16.74 5.69
N HIS A 56 -5.70 -16.12 4.53
CA HIS A 56 -6.43 -14.94 4.08
C HIS A 56 -7.41 -15.32 2.97
N TYR A 57 -8.71 -15.12 3.22
CA TYR A 57 -9.75 -15.32 2.22
C TYR A 57 -9.85 -14.07 1.33
N ASP A 58 -9.04 -14.02 0.27
CA ASP A 58 -8.94 -12.88 -0.64
C ASP A 58 -10.28 -12.59 -1.36
N ALA A 59 -10.41 -11.36 -1.87
CA ALA A 59 -11.50 -10.86 -2.72
C ALA A 59 -12.94 -10.91 -2.14
N ARG A 60 -13.11 -11.28 -0.85
CA ARG A 60 -14.44 -11.31 -0.20
C ARG A 60 -15.09 -9.92 -0.07
N SER A 61 -14.29 -8.85 -0.10
CA SER A 61 -14.75 -7.47 0.01
C SER A 61 -15.00 -6.78 -1.34
N SER A 62 -14.73 -7.46 -2.47
CA SER A 62 -14.81 -6.85 -3.80
C SER A 62 -15.29 -7.86 -4.83
N GLU A 63 -16.61 -8.06 -4.90
CA GLU A 63 -17.25 -8.90 -5.92
C GLU A 63 -17.26 -8.25 -7.31
N ASP A 64 -17.09 -6.93 -7.37
CA ASP A 64 -17.01 -6.15 -8.60
C ASP A 64 -15.53 -5.90 -8.98
N GLU A 65 -15.12 -6.51 -10.09
CA GLU A 65 -13.76 -6.42 -10.63
C GLU A 65 -13.39 -5.00 -11.07
N ALA A 66 -14.33 -4.26 -11.67
CA ALA A 66 -14.07 -2.90 -12.12
C ALA A 66 -13.84 -1.97 -10.92
N ARG A 67 -14.65 -2.13 -9.87
CA ARG A 67 -14.49 -1.39 -8.63
C ARG A 67 -13.19 -1.75 -7.91
N ARG A 68 -12.80 -3.04 -7.89
CA ARG A 68 -11.51 -3.46 -7.34
C ARG A 68 -10.35 -2.81 -8.09
N LEU A 69 -10.40 -2.82 -9.42
CA LEU A 69 -9.38 -2.19 -10.26
C LEU A 69 -9.29 -0.69 -9.97
N GLU A 70 -10.42 0.01 -9.88
CA GLU A 70 -10.46 1.44 -9.52
C GLU A 70 -9.76 1.69 -8.17
N MET A 71 -10.03 0.88 -7.14
CA MET A 71 -9.40 1.01 -5.83
C MET A 71 -7.88 0.79 -5.90
N VAL A 72 -7.43 -0.27 -6.58
CA VAL A 72 -6.00 -0.57 -6.77
C VAL A 72 -5.29 0.57 -7.49
N LEU A 73 -5.86 1.07 -8.59
CA LEU A 73 -5.26 2.15 -9.38
C LEU A 73 -5.25 3.47 -8.62
N SER A 74 -6.32 3.79 -7.90
CA SER A 74 -6.42 4.99 -7.06
C SER A 74 -5.40 4.96 -5.92
N GLY A 75 -5.24 3.81 -5.25
CA GLY A 75 -4.24 3.59 -4.22
C GLY A 75 -2.81 3.77 -4.75
N ARG A 76 -2.49 3.14 -5.89
CA ARG A 76 -1.18 3.30 -6.56
C ARG A 76 -0.90 4.75 -6.93
N TYR A 77 -1.86 5.44 -7.54
CA TYR A 77 -1.70 6.84 -7.92
C TYR A 77 -1.48 7.73 -6.69
N ARG A 78 -2.24 7.52 -5.60
CA ARG A 78 -2.08 8.27 -4.35
C ARG A 78 -0.70 8.07 -3.73
N PHE A 79 -0.21 6.82 -3.70
CA PHE A 79 1.14 6.51 -3.22
C PHE A 79 2.20 7.29 -4.03
N PHE A 80 2.09 7.28 -5.35
CA PHE A 80 3.01 8.02 -6.22
C PHE A 80 2.94 9.54 -5.99
N ALA A 81 1.73 10.09 -5.95
CA ALA A 81 1.52 11.52 -5.72
C ALA A 81 2.08 11.99 -4.36
N ARG A 82 2.10 11.11 -3.35
CA ARG A 82 2.61 11.42 -2.01
C ARG A 82 4.13 11.35 -1.89
N HIS A 83 4.76 10.36 -2.53
CA HIS A 83 6.18 10.04 -2.28
C HIS A 83 7.12 10.38 -3.42
N TYR A 84 6.60 10.69 -4.60
CA TYR A 84 7.38 10.96 -5.80
C TYR A 84 7.06 12.33 -6.40
N PRO A 85 7.98 12.89 -7.21
CA PRO A 85 7.73 14.13 -7.92
C PRO A 85 6.49 14.07 -8.82
N SER A 86 5.83 15.21 -8.99
CA SER A 86 4.57 15.34 -9.76
C SER A 86 4.66 14.81 -11.20
N TRP A 87 5.82 14.88 -11.84
CA TRP A 87 6.02 14.34 -13.20
C TRP A 87 5.90 12.81 -13.25
N GLN A 88 6.33 12.10 -12.20
CA GLN A 88 6.14 10.65 -12.11
C GLN A 88 4.67 10.30 -11.87
N GLY A 89 3.97 11.09 -11.07
CA GLY A 89 2.52 10.97 -10.90
C GLY A 89 1.76 11.20 -12.21
N LEU A 90 2.13 12.23 -12.98
CA LEU A 90 1.56 12.49 -14.31
C LEU A 90 1.85 11.34 -15.27
N PHE A 91 3.09 10.86 -15.31
CA PHE A 91 3.47 9.74 -16.16
C PHE A 91 2.68 8.46 -15.82
N LEU A 92 2.58 8.12 -14.54
CA LEU A 92 1.76 6.98 -14.09
C LEU A 92 0.29 7.16 -14.48
N ARG A 93 -0.27 8.36 -14.33
CA ARG A 93 -1.65 8.64 -14.73
C ARG A 93 -1.86 8.42 -16.22
N LEU A 94 -0.90 8.81 -17.06
CA LEU A 94 -0.96 8.58 -18.50
C LEU A 94 -0.86 7.09 -18.85
N LEU A 95 0.00 6.32 -18.17
CA LEU A 95 0.07 4.86 -18.34
C LEU A 95 -1.26 4.20 -17.96
N ILE A 96 -1.85 4.59 -16.83
CA ILE A 96 -3.16 4.12 -16.39
C ILE A 96 -4.20 4.46 -17.46
N LEU A 97 -4.34 5.71 -17.90
CA LEU A 97 -5.32 6.06 -18.94
C LEU A 97 -5.08 5.35 -20.28
N GLY A 98 -3.83 4.98 -20.57
CA GLY A 98 -3.42 4.24 -21.76
C GLY A 98 -3.59 2.73 -21.69
N GLY A 99 -4.12 2.18 -20.58
CA GLY A 99 -4.31 0.74 -20.43
C GLY A 99 -3.08 -0.05 -19.99
N VAL A 100 -2.03 0.64 -19.53
CA VAL A 100 -0.77 0.05 -19.08
C VAL A 100 -0.71 0.15 -17.56
N TRP A 101 -1.11 -0.92 -16.85
CA TRP A 101 -1.24 -0.96 -15.40
C TRP A 101 -0.73 -2.27 -14.79
#